data_AF-A0AA36CG71-F1
#
_entry.id   AF-A0AA36CG71-F1
#
_cell.length_a   1.000
_cell.length_b   1.000
_cell.length_c   1.000
_cell.angle_alpha   90.00
_cell.angle_beta   90.00
_cell.angle_gamma   90.00
#
_symmetry.space_group_name_H-M   'P 1'
#
loop_
_entity.id
_entity.type
_entity.pdbx_description
1 polymer ?
#
loop_
_entity_poly.entity_id
_entity_poly.type
_entity_poly.pdbx_seq_one_letter_code
_entity_poly.pdbx_strand_id
1 'polypeptide(L)'
;MHFVYKLALLACVAYFVTIPFVDACQSSHSSTNSSNSTGRKKREASQDVIVVLITTEVYDASSTEAALQVFKDELTAFAREQNVPKTDKPITTEAVNVAGNFAAKFTVKGGDCEKASGFVQKAVDQIDGVSGGIVTCATGNPKIFQKKN
;
A
#
# COMPACT_ATOMS: atom_id res chain seq x y z
N MET A 1 -19.93 21.62 18.18
CA MET A 1 -20.75 20.40 18.06
C MET A 1 -19.79 19.21 17.91
N HIS A 2 -18.95 18.89 18.89
CA HIS A 2 -19.18 17.84 19.89
C HIS A 2 -19.88 16.59 19.36
N PHE A 3 -19.11 15.65 18.83
CA PHE A 3 -19.32 14.20 18.92
C PHE A 3 -17.95 13.66 19.39
N VAL A 4 -17.70 13.45 20.69
CA VAL A 4 -18.12 12.26 21.46
C VAL A 4 -17.90 11.05 20.54
N TYR A 5 -16.76 10.36 20.57
CA TYR A 5 -16.55 9.19 21.44
C TYR A 5 -15.06 9.02 21.82
N LYS A 6 -14.69 9.54 22.99
CA LYS A 6 -13.66 8.95 23.86
C LYS A 6 -14.39 8.13 24.94
N LEU A 7 -13.75 7.08 25.44
CA LEU A 7 -14.22 6.06 26.40
C LEU A 7 -15.12 4.99 25.78
N ALA A 8 -15.01 3.70 26.08
CA ALA A 8 -14.12 2.87 26.89
C ALA A 8 -14.60 1.41 26.72
N LEU A 9 -13.89 0.44 27.31
CA LEU A 9 -14.27 -0.97 27.55
C LEU A 9 -13.92 -1.95 26.41
N LEU A 10 -13.26 -3.09 26.63
CA LEU A 10 -12.78 -3.76 27.85
C LEU A 10 -11.82 -4.90 27.43
N ALA A 11 -10.97 -5.28 28.39
CA ALA A 11 -9.87 -6.25 28.35
C ALA A 11 -10.20 -7.71 27.97
N CYS A 12 -9.12 -8.51 27.89
CA CYS A 12 -9.00 -9.98 27.80
C CYS A 12 -9.07 -10.52 26.36
N VAL A 13 -8.03 -11.17 25.82
CA VAL A 13 -7.40 -12.37 26.36
C VAL A 13 -5.91 -12.41 25.98
N ALA A 14 -5.05 -12.52 26.99
CA ALA A 14 -3.71 -13.04 26.83
C ALA A 14 -3.79 -14.56 26.74
N TYR A 15 -3.18 -15.17 25.72
CA TYR A 15 -2.56 -16.49 25.87
C TYR A 15 -1.41 -16.66 24.85
N PHE A 16 -0.24 -16.95 25.42
CA PHE A 16 1.00 -17.57 24.91
C PHE A 16 0.85 -18.29 23.55
N VAL A 17 1.84 -18.24 22.64
CA VAL A 17 3.07 -19.06 22.71
C VAL A 17 4.25 -18.40 21.98
N THR A 18 5.36 -18.25 22.68
CA THR A 18 6.72 -18.08 22.12
C THR A 18 7.27 -19.43 21.67
N ILE A 19 7.78 -19.53 20.43
CA ILE A 19 8.71 -20.59 20.04
C ILE A 19 10.02 -19.92 19.58
N PRO A 20 11.13 -20.08 20.31
CA PRO A 20 12.46 -19.81 19.80
C PRO A 20 13.04 -21.08 19.15
N PHE A 21 13.55 -20.97 17.93
CA PHE A 21 14.55 -21.90 17.40
C PHE A 21 15.69 -21.11 16.77
N VAL A 22 16.79 -21.03 17.53
CA VAL A 22 18.19 -21.08 17.04
C VAL A 22 18.51 -22.58 16.80
N ASP A 23 19.46 -23.09 16.03
CA ASP A 23 20.76 -22.69 15.48
C ASP A 23 21.11 -23.74 14.39
N ALA A 24 21.89 -23.37 13.37
CA ALA A 24 22.90 -24.27 12.79
C ALA A 24 23.81 -23.52 11.82
N CYS A 25 25.04 -23.27 12.25
CA CYS A 25 26.17 -22.93 11.39
C CYS A 25 26.55 -24.08 10.42
N GLN A 26 26.87 -23.69 9.19
CA GLN A 26 28.08 -24.04 8.44
C GLN A 26 28.29 -25.49 7.93
N SER A 27 28.34 -25.61 6.59
CA SER A 27 29.34 -26.44 5.93
C SER A 27 29.91 -25.69 4.74
N SER A 28 31.19 -25.34 4.86
CA SER A 28 32.04 -24.86 3.78
C SER A 28 32.34 -26.02 2.83
N HIS A 29 32.01 -25.88 1.56
CA HIS A 29 32.82 -26.47 0.49
C HIS A 29 33.14 -25.37 -0.51
N SER A 30 34.40 -24.95 -0.48
CA SER A 30 35.04 -24.21 -1.55
C SER A 30 35.20 -25.13 -2.76
N SER A 31 34.58 -24.76 -3.88
CA SER A 31 35.09 -25.12 -5.20
C SER A 31 34.97 -23.89 -6.10
N THR A 32 36.12 -23.25 -6.27
CA THR A 32 36.42 -22.25 -7.29
C THR A 32 36.08 -22.81 -8.67
N ASN A 33 35.25 -22.11 -9.44
CA ASN A 33 35.55 -21.96 -10.86
C ASN A 33 34.92 -20.68 -11.41
N SER A 34 35.79 -19.83 -11.95
CA SER A 34 35.48 -18.65 -12.73
C SER A 34 34.46 -18.96 -13.82
N SER A 35 33.36 -18.21 -13.86
CA SER A 35 32.81 -17.80 -15.14
C SER A 35 32.31 -16.37 -15.05
N ASN A 36 32.89 -15.58 -15.93
CA ASN A 36 32.57 -14.21 -16.22
C ASN A 36 31.14 -14.17 -16.77
N SER A 37 30.17 -13.70 -16.00
CA SER A 37 29.02 -13.04 -16.59
C SER A 37 28.47 -12.00 -15.62
N THR A 38 28.51 -10.76 -16.08
CA THR A 38 27.59 -9.69 -15.71
C THR A 38 26.17 -10.25 -15.60
N GLY A 39 25.82 -10.70 -14.40
CA GLY A 39 24.49 -11.12 -14.02
C GLY A 39 23.61 -9.89 -13.98
N ARG A 40 23.18 -9.46 -15.17
CA ARG A 40 22.11 -8.53 -15.44
C ARG A 40 21.00 -8.84 -14.42
N LYS A 41 20.88 -8.03 -13.35
CA LYS A 41 19.65 -7.98 -12.55
C LYS A 41 18.56 -7.86 -13.61
N LYS A 42 17.79 -8.94 -13.79
CA LYS A 42 16.69 -9.03 -14.73
C LYS A 42 15.88 -7.78 -14.43
N ARG A 43 15.97 -6.77 -15.30
CA ARG A 43 15.15 -5.58 -15.19
C ARG A 43 13.75 -6.14 -15.35
N GLU A 44 13.04 -6.27 -14.23
CA GLU A 44 11.63 -6.63 -14.27
C GLU A 44 11.00 -5.68 -15.26
N ALA A 45 10.40 -6.23 -16.31
CA ALA A 45 9.66 -5.45 -17.29
C ALA A 45 8.74 -4.54 -16.49
N SER A 46 8.86 -3.23 -16.69
CA SER A 46 8.17 -2.19 -15.94
C SER A 46 6.70 -2.56 -15.74
N GLN A 47 6.37 -3.16 -14.60
CA GLN A 47 5.03 -3.66 -14.34
C GLN A 47 4.17 -2.48 -13.91
N ASP A 48 3.02 -2.32 -14.55
CA ASP A 48 2.05 -1.32 -14.14
C ASP A 48 1.48 -1.73 -12.79
N VAL A 49 1.49 -0.81 -11.83
CA VAL A 49 0.95 -1.01 -10.49
C VAL A 49 -0.31 -0.17 -10.37
N ILE A 50 -1.43 -0.85 -10.12
CA ILE A 50 -2.72 -0.21 -9.92
C ILE A 50 -3.01 -0.22 -8.42
N VAL A 51 -3.21 0.96 -7.86
CA VAL A 51 -3.57 1.18 -6.46
C VAL A 51 -4.96 1.79 -6.42
N VAL A 52 -5.88 1.21 -5.68
CA VAL A 52 -7.21 1.77 -5.44
C VAL A 52 -7.34 2.03 -3.95
N LEU A 53 -7.54 3.28 -3.55
CA LEU A 53 -7.80 3.65 -2.16
C LEU A 53 -9.27 3.96 -2.01
N ILE A 54 -9.94 3.24 -1.12
CA ILE A 54 -11.36 3.35 -0.86
C ILE A 54 -11.54 4.24 0.36
N THR A 55 -12.31 5.31 0.20
CA THR A 55 -12.62 6.22 1.30
C THR A 55 -13.93 5.82 1.99
N THR A 56 -14.23 6.45 3.12
CA THR A 56 -15.54 6.38 3.77
C THR A 56 -16.54 7.39 3.21
N GLU A 57 -16.11 8.26 2.30
CA GLU A 57 -17.00 9.23 1.67
C GLU A 57 -17.89 8.56 0.62
N VAL A 58 -19.12 9.06 0.48
CA VAL A 58 -20.07 8.58 -0.51
C VAL A 58 -19.66 9.11 -1.90
N TYR A 59 -19.71 8.26 -2.91
CA TYR A 59 -19.41 8.67 -4.27
C TYR A 59 -20.51 9.59 -4.84
N ASP A 60 -20.14 10.81 -5.22
CA ASP A 60 -21.01 11.72 -5.99
C ASP A 60 -20.30 12.15 -7.27
N ALA A 61 -20.86 11.78 -8.42
CA ALA A 61 -20.31 12.08 -9.75
C ALA A 61 -20.25 13.59 -10.06
N SER A 62 -20.97 14.43 -9.30
CA SER A 62 -21.04 15.88 -9.49
C SER A 62 -19.89 16.62 -8.80
N SER A 63 -19.31 16.04 -7.75
CA SER A 63 -18.21 16.61 -6.96
C SER A 63 -16.92 15.77 -7.00
N THR A 64 -16.92 14.66 -7.75
CA THR A 64 -15.80 13.71 -7.86
C THR A 64 -14.48 14.36 -8.24
N GLU A 65 -14.47 15.34 -9.14
CA GLU A 65 -13.22 15.99 -9.57
C GLU A 65 -12.60 16.81 -8.43
N ALA A 66 -13.42 17.58 -7.71
CA ALA A 66 -12.98 18.37 -6.56
C ALA A 66 -12.55 17.45 -5.39
N ALA A 67 -13.33 16.41 -5.09
CA ALA A 67 -13.00 15.43 -4.06
C ALA A 67 -11.69 14.68 -4.39
N LEU A 68 -11.50 14.30 -5.65
CA LEU A 68 -10.27 13.66 -6.11
C LEU A 68 -9.06 14.59 -6.01
N GLN A 69 -9.23 15.89 -6.23
CA GLN A 69 -8.14 16.85 -6.09
C GLN A 69 -7.74 17.05 -4.62
N VAL A 70 -8.72 17.19 -3.71
CA VAL A 70 -8.46 17.25 -2.27
C VAL A 70 -7.76 15.98 -1.78
N PHE A 71 -8.27 14.81 -2.18
CA PHE A 71 -7.70 13.53 -1.78
C PHE A 71 -6.27 13.32 -2.33
N LYS A 72 -6.00 13.81 -3.54
CA LYS A 72 -4.63 13.82 -4.11
C LYS A 72 -3.68 14.68 -3.29
N ASP A 73 -4.11 15.86 -2.87
CA ASP A 73 -3.28 16.79 -2.11
C ASP A 73 -2.95 16.19 -0.72
N GLU A 74 -3.93 15.57 -0.08
CA GLU A 74 -3.76 14.86 1.19
C GLU A 74 -2.81 13.66 1.04
N LEU A 75 -3.01 12.81 0.02
CA LEU A 75 -2.09 11.70 -0.25
C LEU A 75 -0.68 12.18 -0.60
N THR A 76 -0.56 13.32 -1.27
CA THR A 76 0.74 13.93 -1.59
C THR A 76 1.42 14.44 -0.33
N ALA A 77 0.68 15.02 0.61
CA ALA A 77 1.20 15.42 1.92
C ALA A 77 1.65 14.19 2.72
N PHE A 78 0.81 13.15 2.79
CA PHE A 78 1.15 11.90 3.46
C PHE A 78 2.38 11.21 2.85
N ALA A 79 2.49 11.18 1.51
CA ALA A 79 3.67 10.65 0.84
C ALA A 79 4.96 11.40 1.21
N ARG A 80 4.88 12.73 1.36
CA ARG A 80 6.03 13.54 1.83
C ARG A 80 6.41 13.20 3.27
N GLU A 81 5.44 13.05 4.16
CA GLU A 81 5.69 12.66 5.55
C GLU A 81 6.33 11.27 5.67
N GLN A 82 5.88 10.32 4.83
CA GLN A 82 6.44 8.97 4.76
C GLN A 82 7.78 8.90 4.01
N ASN A 83 8.37 10.05 3.63
CA ASN A 83 9.60 10.15 2.84
C ASN A 83 9.55 9.33 1.54
N VAL A 84 8.37 9.22 0.94
CA VAL A 84 8.21 8.55 -0.36
C VAL A 84 8.72 9.53 -1.43
N PRO A 85 9.78 9.17 -2.18
CA PRO A 85 10.30 10.04 -3.20
C PRO A 85 9.22 10.27 -4.27
N LYS A 86 9.11 11.53 -4.73
CA LYS A 86 8.27 11.85 -5.88
C LYS A 86 8.73 11.00 -7.05
N THR A 87 7.77 10.32 -7.66
CA THR A 87 8.04 9.45 -8.79
C THR A 87 7.93 10.27 -10.07
N ASP A 88 8.98 10.28 -10.89
CA ASP A 88 8.99 10.92 -12.22
C ASP A 88 8.17 10.13 -13.26
N LYS A 89 7.64 8.97 -12.87
CA LYS A 89 6.85 8.09 -13.74
C LYS A 89 5.45 8.65 -13.90
N PRO A 90 4.82 8.46 -15.06
CA PRO A 90 3.45 8.89 -15.27
C PRO A 90 2.50 8.14 -14.32
N ILE A 91 1.70 8.91 -13.57
CA ILE A 91 0.67 8.41 -12.66
C ILE A 91 -0.69 8.85 -13.21
N THR A 92 -1.50 7.88 -13.66
CA THR A 92 -2.90 8.15 -14.01
C THR A 92 -3.75 8.08 -12.76
N THR A 93 -4.69 9.01 -12.60
CA THR A 93 -5.54 9.11 -11.40
C THR A 93 -6.99 9.27 -11.80
N GLU A 94 -7.85 8.41 -11.27
CA GLU A 94 -9.27 8.33 -11.64
C GLU A 94 -10.12 8.17 -10.39
N ALA A 95 -11.28 8.84 -10.36
CA ALA A 95 -12.29 8.59 -9.33
C ALA A 95 -13.11 7.38 -9.76
N VAL A 96 -13.32 6.45 -8.86
CA VAL A 96 -14.04 5.20 -9.10
C VAL A 96 -15.04 5.02 -7.97
N ASN A 97 -16.24 4.55 -8.31
CA ASN A 97 -17.19 4.12 -7.30
C ASN A 97 -16.89 2.66 -6.92
N VAL A 98 -16.60 2.42 -5.64
CA VAL A 98 -16.42 1.08 -5.09
C VAL A 98 -17.46 0.88 -3.99
N ALA A 99 -18.45 0.03 -4.27
CA ALA A 99 -19.53 -0.31 -3.34
C ALA A 99 -20.31 0.90 -2.79
N GLY A 100 -20.48 1.95 -3.59
CA GLY A 100 -21.16 3.20 -3.20
C GLY A 100 -20.24 4.26 -2.61
N ASN A 101 -18.98 3.92 -2.33
CA ASN A 101 -18.01 4.84 -1.75
C ASN A 101 -17.09 5.42 -2.82
N PHE A 102 -16.59 6.63 -2.54
CA PHE A 102 -15.57 7.28 -3.34
C PHE A 102 -14.25 6.52 -3.19
N ALA A 103 -13.67 6.12 -4.31
CA ALA A 103 -12.35 5.52 -4.35
C ALA A 103 -11.48 6.23 -5.38
N ALA A 104 -10.22 6.44 -5.05
CA ALA A 104 -9.24 6.98 -5.99
C ALA A 104 -8.35 5.86 -6.50
N LYS A 105 -8.34 5.66 -7.82
CA LYS A 105 -7.50 4.69 -8.53
C LYS A 105 -6.29 5.41 -9.10
N PHE A 106 -5.11 4.99 -8.67
CA PHE A 106 -3.80 5.42 -9.13
C PHE A 106 -3.17 4.31 -9.96
N THR A 107 -2.73 4.62 -11.18
CA THR A 107 -2.00 3.68 -12.03
C THR A 107 -0.60 4.22 -12.24
N VAL A 108 0.40 3.53 -11.69
CA VAL A 108 1.81 3.91 -11.78
C VAL A 108 2.50 2.99 -12.76
N LYS A 109 2.98 3.53 -13.90
CA LYS A 109 3.69 2.73 -14.89
C LYS A 109 5.08 2.35 -14.40
N GLY A 110 5.42 1.06 -14.43
CA GLY A 110 6.71 0.57 -13.94
C GLY A 110 6.94 0.78 -12.45
N GLY A 111 5.87 0.80 -11.65
CA GLY A 111 5.93 0.95 -10.20
C GLY A 111 6.55 -0.25 -9.49
N ASP A 112 6.93 -0.08 -8.23
CA ASP A 112 7.37 -1.16 -7.36
C ASP A 112 6.17 -1.63 -6.52
N CYS A 113 5.77 -2.88 -6.71
CA CYS A 113 4.59 -3.47 -6.07
C CYS A 113 4.72 -3.55 -4.54
N GLU A 114 5.92 -3.84 -4.02
CA GLU A 114 6.15 -3.94 -2.57
C GLU A 114 6.06 -2.57 -1.92
N LYS A 115 6.66 -1.55 -2.54
CA LYS A 115 6.57 -0.17 -2.05
C LYS A 115 5.14 0.35 -2.10
N ALA A 116 4.41 0.06 -3.18
CA ALA A 116 3.00 0.43 -3.30
C ALA A 116 2.15 -0.25 -2.23
N SER A 117 2.38 -1.56 -1.99
CA SER A 117 1.69 -2.32 -0.94
C SER A 117 1.94 -1.71 0.45
N GLY A 118 3.21 -1.42 0.78
CA GLY A 118 3.56 -0.82 2.06
C GLY A 118 3.01 0.60 2.24
N PHE A 119 2.97 1.39 1.16
CA PHE A 119 2.35 2.72 1.17
C PHE A 119 0.84 2.63 1.44
N VAL A 120 0.14 1.73 0.74
CA VAL A 120 -1.31 1.56 0.90
C VAL A 120 -1.67 1.06 2.29
N GLN A 121 -0.94 0.08 2.83
CA GLN A 121 -1.15 -0.38 4.20
C GLN A 121 -1.05 0.80 5.19
N LYS A 122 0.01 1.61 5.09
CA LYS A 122 0.18 2.78 5.94
C LYS A 122 -0.91 3.83 5.75
N ALA A 123 -1.32 4.09 4.51
CA ALA A 123 -2.40 5.03 4.21
C ALA A 123 -3.72 4.57 4.83
N VAL A 124 -4.04 3.28 4.72
CA VAL A 124 -5.23 2.68 5.35
C VAL A 124 -5.18 2.77 6.87
N ASP A 125 -4.00 2.59 7.48
CA ASP A 125 -3.85 2.63 8.93
C ASP A 125 -3.81 4.05 9.50
N GLN A 126 -3.25 5.02 8.77
CA GLN A 126 -2.96 6.37 9.30
C GLN A 126 -3.87 7.47 8.78
N ILE A 127 -4.47 7.33 7.58
CA ILE A 127 -5.36 8.35 7.04
C ILE A 127 -6.78 8.10 7.58
N ASP A 128 -7.30 9.09 8.29
CA ASP A 128 -8.68 9.08 8.75
C ASP A 128 -9.60 9.44 7.59
N GLY A 129 -10.50 8.52 7.25
CA GLY A 129 -11.34 8.61 6.06
C GLY A 129 -11.01 7.60 4.97
N VAL A 130 -9.89 6.86 5.09
CA VAL A 130 -9.64 5.67 4.25
C VAL A 130 -10.20 4.44 4.94
N SER A 131 -11.11 3.72 4.27
CA SER A 131 -11.70 2.47 4.78
C SER A 131 -10.88 1.25 4.38
N GLY A 132 -10.25 1.30 3.20
CA GLY A 132 -9.43 0.21 2.69
C GLY A 132 -8.66 0.58 1.43
N GLY A 133 -7.93 -0.39 0.90
CA GLY A 133 -7.14 -0.22 -0.30
C GLY A 133 -6.93 -1.53 -1.04
N ILE A 134 -6.71 -1.46 -2.34
CA ILE A 134 -6.44 -2.61 -3.22
C ILE A 134 -5.19 -2.29 -4.02
N VAL A 135 -4.24 -3.22 -4.05
CA VAL A 135 -3.03 -3.11 -4.87
C VAL A 135 -2.99 -4.28 -5.84
N THR A 136 -3.10 -3.97 -7.12
CA THR A 136 -3.01 -4.93 -8.22
C THR A 136 -1.69 -4.72 -8.94
N CYS A 137 -0.89 -5.78 -9.00
CA CYS A 137 0.41 -5.80 -9.69
C CYS A 137 0.32 -6.70 -10.92
N ALA A 138 1.06 -6.39 -11.99
CA ALA A 138 0.84 -6.98 -13.31
C ALA A 138 0.91 -8.52 -13.39
N THR A 139 1.52 -9.20 -12.41
CA THR A 139 1.63 -10.67 -12.39
C THR A 139 1.11 -11.33 -11.10
N GLY A 140 0.29 -10.62 -10.31
CA GLY A 140 -0.19 -11.13 -9.02
C GLY A 140 -1.68 -10.94 -8.79
N ASN A 141 -2.23 -11.72 -7.84
CA ASN A 141 -3.56 -11.47 -7.30
C ASN A 141 -3.61 -10.09 -6.60
N PRO A 142 -4.76 -9.39 -6.64
CA PRO A 142 -4.91 -8.12 -5.95
C PRO A 142 -4.73 -8.32 -4.44
N LYS A 143 -3.87 -7.50 -3.84
CA LYS A 143 -3.71 -7.43 -2.39
C LYS A 143 -4.73 -6.46 -1.83
N ILE A 144 -5.58 -6.92 -0.91
CA ILE A 144 -6.62 -6.11 -0.29
C ILE A 144 -6.18 -5.75 1.12
N PHE A 145 -6.29 -4.48 1.44
CA PHE A 145 -5.98 -3.86 2.71
C PHE A 145 -7.27 -3.28 3.28
N GLN A 146 -7.54 -3.55 4.55
CA GLN A 146 -8.71 -3.01 5.25
C GLN A 146 -8.22 -2.38 6.55
N LYS A 147 -8.83 -1.26 6.94
CA LYS A 147 -8.51 -0.63 8.22
C LYS A 147 -8.88 -1.61 9.33
N LYS A 148 -7.92 -1.99 10.17
CA LYS A 148 -8.20 -2.83 11.34
C LYS A 148 -8.95 -1.97 12.35
N ASN A 149 -10.22 -2.30 12.51
CA ASN A 149 -11.14 -1.62 13.42
C ASN A 149 -10.87 -1.98 14.88
#